data_AF-A0A0F6A0N4-F1
#
_entry.id   AF-A0A0F6A0N4-F1
#
_cell.length_a   1.000
_cell.length_b   1.000
_cell.length_c   1.000
_cell.angle_alpha   90.00
_cell.angle_beta   90.00
_cell.angle_gamma   90.00
#
_symmetry.space_group_name_H-M   'P 1'
#
loop_
_entity.id
_entity.type
_entity.pdbx_description
1 polymer ?
#
loop_
_entity_poly.entity_id
_entity_poly.type
_entity_poly.pdbx_seq_one_letter_code
_entity_poly.pdbx_strand_id
1 'polypeptide(L)'
;MLSWVAVCFSGLLHINAAYKGPQWQFYLFKPLTIALMMLIGMMGGEASSYTYLILAGLAFSLVGDIFLMLPKDRFIPGLSSFLVAHILYSVAFWQQFEGPMVWWLPSLIGAASVIVFLLLLPNLGPLLIPVGLYIAVIAQMAWGAGEFWMNAQTQVAAHAFGGALLFMVSDTVLAFDRFKGPFKTSVLLIMSTYFCAQGLITLSILS
;
A
#
# COMPACT_ATOMS: atom_id res chain seq x y z
N MET A 1 -20.35 -5.13 -8.54
CA MET A 1 -19.62 -5.16 -9.84
C MET A 1 -19.43 -3.76 -10.44
N LEU A 2 -20.49 -2.95 -10.59
CA LEU A 2 -20.38 -1.57 -11.15
C LEU A 2 -19.41 -0.66 -10.37
N SER A 3 -19.32 -0.80 -9.05
CA SER A 3 -18.41 -0.03 -8.20
C SER A 3 -16.92 -0.29 -8.49
N TRP A 4 -16.54 -1.54 -8.71
CA TRP A 4 -15.17 -1.91 -9.09
C TRP A 4 -14.79 -1.42 -10.49
N VAL A 5 -15.75 -1.35 -11.42
CA VAL A 5 -15.52 -0.73 -12.73
C VAL A 5 -15.21 0.76 -12.57
N ALA A 6 -15.92 1.47 -11.67
CA ALA A 6 -15.63 2.87 -11.39
C ALA A 6 -14.23 3.07 -10.77
N VAL A 7 -13.80 2.17 -9.87
CA VAL A 7 -12.45 2.18 -9.30
C VAL A 7 -11.39 1.98 -10.39
N CYS A 8 -11.55 0.96 -11.24
CA CYS A 8 -10.63 0.71 -12.35
C CYS A 8 -10.58 1.88 -13.33
N PHE A 9 -11.73 2.45 -13.68
CA PHE A 9 -11.82 3.59 -14.58
C PHE A 9 -11.14 4.83 -13.99
N SER A 10 -11.39 5.13 -12.72
CA SER A 10 -10.73 6.24 -12.00
C SER A 10 -9.21 6.05 -11.93
N GLY A 11 -8.73 4.84 -11.63
CA GLY A 11 -7.30 4.53 -11.60
C GLY A 11 -6.63 4.67 -12.97
N LEU A 12 -7.27 4.20 -14.04
CA LEU A 12 -6.78 4.37 -15.41
C LEU A 12 -6.75 5.83 -15.84
N LEU A 13 -7.76 6.62 -15.47
CA LEU A 13 -7.79 8.06 -15.73
C LEU A 13 -6.65 8.78 -15.00
N HIS A 14 -6.34 8.40 -13.76
CA HIS A 14 -5.18 8.95 -13.05
C HIS A 14 -3.87 8.63 -13.76
N ILE A 15 -3.65 7.37 -14.16
CA ILE A 15 -2.44 6.95 -14.86
C ILE A 15 -2.30 7.72 -16.19
N ASN A 16 -3.37 7.81 -16.97
CA ASN A 16 -3.37 8.58 -18.22
C ASN A 16 -3.09 10.07 -17.97
N ALA A 17 -3.70 10.64 -16.93
CA ALA A 17 -3.49 12.03 -16.56
C ALA A 17 -2.04 12.32 -16.15
N ALA A 18 -1.37 11.37 -15.49
CA ALA A 18 0.02 11.52 -15.07
C ALA A 18 1.00 11.61 -16.24
N TYR A 19 0.67 11.05 -17.41
CA TYR A 19 1.53 11.12 -18.60
C TYR A 19 1.13 12.22 -19.59
N LYS A 20 -0.17 12.48 -19.76
CA LYS A 20 -0.69 13.34 -20.85
C LYS A 20 -1.81 14.29 -20.46
N GLY A 21 -2.32 14.21 -19.22
CA GLY A 21 -3.51 14.96 -18.82
C GLY A 21 -3.21 16.27 -18.10
N PRO A 22 -4.24 17.13 -17.96
CA PRO A 22 -4.15 18.35 -17.19
C PRO A 22 -3.96 18.03 -15.70
N GLN A 23 -3.15 18.86 -15.03
CA GLN A 23 -2.76 18.68 -13.62
C GLN A 23 -3.96 18.43 -12.68
N TRP A 24 -5.09 19.09 -12.88
CA TRP A 24 -6.28 18.91 -12.04
C TRP A 24 -6.82 17.45 -12.03
N GLN A 25 -6.72 16.73 -13.16
CA GLN A 25 -7.14 15.32 -13.24
C GLN A 25 -6.22 14.43 -12.41
N PHE A 26 -4.92 14.72 -12.44
CA PHE A 26 -3.94 14.02 -11.63
C PHE A 26 -4.23 14.17 -10.13
N TYR A 27 -4.53 15.39 -9.67
CA TYR A 27 -4.88 15.69 -8.28
C TYR A 27 -6.24 15.12 -7.85
N LEU A 28 -7.19 14.97 -8.76
CA LEU A 28 -8.54 14.50 -8.43
C LEU A 28 -8.65 12.97 -8.40
N PHE A 29 -8.16 12.30 -9.44
CA PHE A 29 -8.50 10.88 -9.64
C PHE A 29 -7.78 9.94 -8.68
N LYS A 30 -6.60 10.28 -8.16
CA LYS A 30 -5.93 9.41 -7.20
C LYS A 30 -6.60 9.40 -5.83
N PRO A 31 -6.92 10.56 -5.20
CA PRO A 31 -7.71 10.59 -3.98
C PRO A 31 -9.11 10.00 -4.18
N LEU A 32 -9.75 10.26 -5.33
CA LEU A 32 -11.05 9.71 -5.65
C LEU A 32 -11.04 8.18 -5.70
N THR A 33 -10.01 7.57 -6.28
CA THR A 33 -9.89 6.11 -6.39
C THR A 33 -9.87 5.46 -5.01
N ILE A 34 -9.10 6.01 -4.07
CA ILE A 34 -9.02 5.52 -2.69
C ILE A 34 -10.33 5.80 -1.93
N ALA A 35 -10.96 6.96 -2.13
CA ALA A 35 -12.25 7.27 -1.52
C ALA A 35 -13.35 6.30 -1.99
N LEU A 36 -13.36 5.93 -3.27
CA LEU A 36 -14.28 4.92 -3.80
C LEU A 36 -14.05 3.55 -3.16
N MET A 37 -12.80 3.11 -3.01
CA MET A 37 -12.47 1.85 -2.32
C MET A 37 -12.95 1.87 -0.86
N MET A 38 -12.73 2.98 -0.15
CA MET A 38 -13.21 3.16 1.22
C MET A 38 -14.74 3.08 1.31
N LEU A 39 -15.47 3.74 0.40
CA LEU A 39 -16.93 3.68 0.35
C LEU A 39 -17.43 2.25 0.09
N ILE A 40 -16.79 1.52 -0.82
CA ILE A 40 -17.11 0.11 -1.07
C ILE A 40 -16.92 -0.72 0.22
N GLY A 41 -15.79 -0.53 0.90
CA GLY A 41 -15.49 -1.21 2.17
C GLY A 41 -16.52 -0.90 3.26
N MET A 42 -16.93 0.37 3.39
CA MET A 42 -17.94 0.79 4.38
C MET A 42 -19.33 0.21 4.11
N MET A 43 -19.69 0.02 2.84
CA MET A 43 -21.02 -0.47 2.45
C MET A 43 -21.12 -1.99 2.43
N GLY A 44 -20.02 -2.69 2.13
CA GLY A 44 -20.03 -4.13 1.92
C GLY A 44 -19.30 -4.94 2.99
N GLY A 45 -18.51 -4.31 3.86
CA GLY A 45 -17.78 -5.02 4.91
C GLY A 45 -18.60 -5.22 6.18
N GLU A 46 -18.39 -6.35 6.84
CA GLU A 46 -18.97 -6.60 8.16
C GLU A 46 -18.41 -5.63 9.21
N ALA A 47 -19.23 -5.23 10.18
CA ALA A 47 -18.83 -4.36 11.27
C ALA A 47 -17.91 -5.10 12.26
N SER A 48 -16.60 -5.10 11.97
CA SER A 48 -15.59 -5.79 12.74
C SER A 48 -14.37 -4.90 13.00
N SER A 49 -13.59 -5.23 14.04
CA SER A 49 -12.28 -4.57 14.32
C SER A 49 -11.38 -4.58 13.08
N TYR A 50 -11.35 -5.71 12.37
CA TYR A 50 -10.59 -5.88 11.14
C TYR A 50 -10.99 -4.85 10.08
N THR A 51 -12.28 -4.75 9.78
CA THR A 51 -12.83 -3.79 8.79
C THR A 51 -12.49 -2.35 9.16
N TYR A 52 -12.63 -1.97 10.43
CA TYR A 52 -12.33 -0.60 10.87
C TYR A 52 -10.84 -0.26 10.73
N LEU A 53 -9.94 -1.19 11.03
CA LEU A 53 -8.50 -0.99 10.86
C LEU A 53 -8.12 -0.83 9.38
N ILE A 54 -8.69 -1.64 8.49
CA ILE A 54 -8.48 -1.51 7.05
C ILE A 54 -9.01 -0.17 6.53
N LEU A 55 -10.22 0.25 6.92
CA LEU A 55 -10.78 1.55 6.52
C LEU A 55 -9.95 2.72 7.04
N ALA A 56 -9.46 2.63 8.28
CA ALA A 56 -8.56 3.63 8.84
C ALA A 56 -7.23 3.69 8.07
N GLY A 57 -6.66 2.55 7.69
CA GLY A 57 -5.45 2.49 6.86
C GLY A 57 -5.66 3.09 5.47
N LEU A 58 -6.83 2.89 4.85
CA LEU A 58 -7.20 3.54 3.59
C LEU A 58 -7.28 5.06 3.75
N ALA A 59 -7.80 5.55 4.88
CA ALA A 59 -7.87 6.98 5.17
C ALA A 59 -6.49 7.60 5.35
N PHE A 60 -5.58 6.93 6.07
CA PHE A 60 -4.19 7.38 6.17
C PHE A 60 -3.43 7.29 4.84
N SER A 61 -3.74 6.31 4.00
CA SER A 61 -3.20 6.22 2.64
C SER A 61 -3.66 7.39 1.77
N LEU A 62 -4.94 7.76 1.86
CA LEU A 62 -5.51 8.93 1.18
C LEU A 62 -4.82 10.24 1.60
N VAL A 63 -4.61 10.42 2.91
CA VAL A 63 -3.88 11.58 3.44
C VAL A 63 -2.43 11.59 2.95
N GLY A 64 -1.77 10.42 2.92
CA GLY A 64 -0.43 10.26 2.38
C GLY A 64 -0.35 10.66 0.90
N ASP A 65 -1.32 10.23 0.10
CA ASP A 65 -1.43 10.60 -1.31
C ASP A 65 -1.57 12.10 -1.52
N ILE A 66 -2.39 12.76 -0.70
CA ILE A 66 -2.55 14.22 -0.75
C ILE A 66 -1.22 14.90 -0.44
N PHE A 67 -0.49 14.47 0.59
CA PHE A 67 0.82 15.03 0.91
C PHE A 67 1.83 14.85 -0.24
N LEU A 68 1.93 13.66 -0.82
CA LEU A 68 2.88 13.38 -1.89
C LEU A 68 2.59 14.16 -3.18
N MET A 69 1.36 14.63 -3.40
CA MET A 69 1.01 15.45 -4.55
C MET A 69 1.32 16.93 -4.37
N LEU A 70 1.39 17.43 -3.14
CA LEU A 70 1.53 18.86 -2.90
C LEU A 70 2.90 19.38 -3.39
N PRO A 71 2.95 20.59 -4.00
CA PRO A 71 4.15 21.11 -4.66
C PRO A 71 5.31 21.47 -3.72
N LYS A 72 5.07 21.57 -2.41
CA LYS A 72 6.11 21.78 -1.41
C LYS A 72 6.53 20.41 -0.91
N ASP A 73 7.71 19.91 -1.27
CA ASP A 73 8.22 18.56 -0.93
C ASP A 73 7.77 18.03 0.45
N ARG A 74 6.59 17.38 0.50
CA ARG A 74 5.97 16.83 1.72
C ARG A 74 6.22 15.32 1.80
N PHE A 75 7.37 14.88 1.32
CA PHE A 75 7.72 13.47 1.32
C PHE A 75 7.67 12.86 2.72
N ILE A 76 8.25 13.51 3.74
CA ILE A 76 8.25 12.99 5.13
C ILE A 76 6.82 12.89 5.71
N PRO A 77 5.97 13.94 5.65
CA PRO A 77 4.55 13.80 6.05
C PRO A 77 3.80 12.71 5.29
N GLY A 78 4.00 12.60 3.97
CA GLY A 78 3.40 11.55 3.15
C GLY A 78 3.82 10.15 3.60
N LEU A 79 5.14 9.94 3.74
CA LEU A 79 5.75 8.71 4.22
C LEU A 79 5.25 8.33 5.62
N SER A 80 5.11 9.32 6.51
CA SER A 80 4.61 9.11 7.87
C SER A 80 3.13 8.69 7.87
N SER A 81 2.32 9.28 7.00
CA SER A 81 0.91 8.90 6.84
C SER A 81 0.79 7.47 6.32
N PHE A 82 1.58 7.10 5.31
CA PHE A 82 1.64 5.72 4.83
C PHE A 82 2.16 4.77 5.89
N LEU A 83 3.16 5.15 6.69
CA LEU A 83 3.66 4.32 7.79
C LEU A 83 2.52 3.94 8.75
N VAL A 84 1.67 4.91 9.13
CA VAL A 84 0.50 4.66 9.98
C VAL A 84 -0.48 3.72 9.27
N ALA A 85 -0.73 3.90 7.97
CA ALA A 85 -1.57 2.99 7.20
C ALA A 85 -1.07 1.53 7.26
N HIS A 86 0.23 1.32 7.04
CA HIS A 86 0.85 0.00 7.11
C HIS A 86 0.79 -0.63 8.50
N ILE A 87 0.95 0.17 9.57
CA ILE A 87 0.78 -0.30 10.94
C ILE A 87 -0.67 -0.77 11.15
N LEU A 88 -1.66 0.00 10.71
CA LEU A 88 -3.08 -0.36 10.86
C LEU A 88 -3.42 -1.64 10.10
N TYR A 89 -2.98 -1.76 8.84
CA TYR A 89 -3.13 -2.98 8.06
C TYR A 89 -2.44 -4.18 8.72
N SER A 90 -1.23 -3.98 9.22
CA SER A 90 -0.50 -5.02 9.92
C SER A 90 -1.25 -5.50 11.16
N VAL A 91 -1.69 -4.59 12.03
CA VAL A 91 -2.49 -4.93 13.21
C VAL A 91 -3.75 -5.69 12.80
N ALA A 92 -4.43 -5.28 11.72
CA ALA A 92 -5.59 -6.00 11.21
C ALA A 92 -5.24 -7.44 10.84
N PHE A 93 -4.16 -7.68 10.09
CA PHE A 93 -3.75 -9.02 9.68
C PHE A 93 -3.31 -9.90 10.86
N TRP A 94 -2.55 -9.35 11.81
CA TRP A 94 -2.13 -10.09 13.00
C TRP A 94 -3.28 -10.44 13.93
N GLN A 95 -4.35 -9.64 13.98
CA GLN A 95 -5.58 -9.99 14.72
C GLN A 95 -6.27 -11.24 14.17
N GLN A 96 -6.02 -11.63 12.91
CA GLN A 96 -6.61 -12.80 12.28
C GLN A 96 -5.72 -14.05 12.38
N PHE A 97 -4.51 -13.94 12.96
CA PHE A 97 -3.57 -15.04 13.06
C PHE A 97 -3.68 -15.71 14.43
N GLU A 98 -4.05 -17.00 14.44
CA GLU A 98 -4.17 -17.83 15.65
C GLU A 98 -3.28 -19.09 15.61
N GLY A 99 -2.41 -19.20 14.60
CA GLY A 99 -1.64 -20.41 14.28
C GLY A 99 -0.20 -20.45 14.80
N PRO A 100 0.51 -21.56 14.53
CA PRO A 100 1.95 -21.61 14.70
C PRO A 100 2.65 -20.77 13.62
N MET A 101 3.71 -20.07 14.02
CA MET A 101 4.51 -19.21 13.13
C MET A 101 5.27 -20.01 12.08
N VAL A 102 5.24 -19.56 10.82
CA VAL A 102 5.97 -20.18 9.72
C VAL A 102 7.24 -19.39 9.42
N TRP A 103 8.35 -19.74 10.08
CA TRP A 103 9.60 -18.96 10.09
C TRP A 103 10.31 -18.76 8.74
N TRP A 104 10.01 -19.54 7.69
CA TRP A 104 10.64 -19.34 6.38
C TRP A 104 10.12 -18.08 5.68
N LEU A 105 8.85 -17.71 5.89
CA LEU A 105 8.23 -16.54 5.29
C LEU A 105 8.86 -15.21 5.76
N PRO A 106 8.98 -14.92 7.08
CA PRO A 106 9.66 -13.71 7.54
C PRO A 106 11.12 -13.67 7.13
N SER A 107 11.78 -14.83 7.07
CA SER A 107 13.17 -14.91 6.61
C SER A 107 13.29 -14.45 5.15
N LEU A 108 12.37 -14.89 4.29
CA LEU A 108 12.32 -14.49 2.87
C LEU A 108 12.00 -13.00 2.70
N ILE A 109 10.93 -12.53 3.35
CA ILE A 109 10.52 -11.12 3.28
C ILE A 109 11.61 -10.21 3.86
N GLY A 110 12.15 -10.57 5.04
CA GLY A 110 13.24 -9.85 5.69
C GLY A 110 14.49 -9.77 4.83
N ALA A 111 14.90 -10.88 4.19
CA ALA A 111 16.03 -10.87 3.27
C ALA A 111 15.79 -9.93 2.07
N ALA A 112 14.59 -9.97 1.46
CA ALA A 112 14.22 -9.06 0.38
C ALA A 112 14.26 -7.58 0.83
N SER A 113 13.71 -7.28 2.00
CA SER A 113 13.71 -5.93 2.59
C SER A 113 15.12 -5.42 2.90
N VAL A 114 16.01 -6.28 3.41
CA VAL A 114 17.42 -5.94 3.64
C VAL A 114 18.11 -5.63 2.32
N ILE A 115 17.90 -6.44 1.27
CA ILE A 115 18.47 -6.18 -0.06
C ILE A 115 17.99 -4.81 -0.58
N VAL A 116 16.70 -4.52 -0.51
CA VAL A 116 16.15 -3.22 -0.92
C VAL A 116 16.79 -2.07 -0.13
N PHE A 117 16.90 -2.19 1.19
CA PHE A 117 17.51 -1.18 2.03
C PHE A 117 18.99 -0.94 1.66
N LEU A 118 19.77 -2.00 1.46
CA LEU A 118 21.18 -1.90 1.07
C LEU A 118 21.36 -1.25 -0.31
N LEU A 119 20.46 -1.51 -1.26
CA LEU A 119 20.50 -0.88 -2.57
C LEU A 119 20.23 0.63 -2.48
N LEU A 120 19.35 1.06 -1.57
CA LEU A 120 19.02 2.47 -1.34
C LEU A 120 20.06 3.19 -0.47
N LEU A 121 20.75 2.47 0.42
CA LEU A 121 21.66 2.99 1.45
C LEU A 121 22.60 4.12 0.98
N PRO A 122 23.28 4.03 -0.20
CA PRO A 122 24.20 5.07 -0.65
C PRO A 122 23.56 6.44 -0.88
N ASN A 123 22.24 6.50 -1.04
CA ASN A 123 21.49 7.70 -1.45
C ASN A 123 20.52 8.21 -0.38
N LEU A 124 20.43 7.57 0.80
CA LEU A 124 19.44 7.92 1.83
C LEU A 124 19.79 9.21 2.60
N GLY A 125 21.08 9.49 2.80
CA GLY A 125 21.53 10.65 3.58
C GLY A 125 20.83 10.75 4.96
N PRO A 126 20.19 11.89 5.29
CA PRO A 126 19.48 12.05 6.58
C PRO A 126 18.20 11.20 6.70
N LEU A 127 17.69 10.65 5.61
CA LEU A 127 16.47 9.82 5.58
C LEU A 127 16.74 8.34 5.86
N LEU A 128 17.96 7.97 6.24
CA LEU A 128 18.34 6.58 6.52
C LEU A 128 17.43 5.93 7.57
N ILE A 129 17.24 6.58 8.72
CA ILE A 129 16.42 6.05 9.82
C ILE A 129 14.94 6.00 9.43
N PRO A 130 14.31 7.09 8.91
CA PRO A 130 12.91 7.05 8.47
C PRO A 130 12.63 5.96 7.44
N VAL A 131 13.50 5.80 6.43
CA VAL A 131 13.28 4.80 5.36
C VAL A 131 13.52 3.38 5.87
N GLY A 132 14.52 3.16 6.72
CA GLY A 132 14.75 1.85 7.33
C GLY A 132 13.57 1.39 8.19
N LEU A 133 13.02 2.28 9.03
CA LEU A 133 11.81 2.01 9.81
C LEU A 133 10.62 1.71 8.91
N TYR A 134 10.45 2.48 7.84
CA TYR A 134 9.37 2.29 6.88
C TYR A 134 9.41 0.91 6.21
N ILE A 135 10.60 0.51 5.71
CA ILE A 135 10.81 -0.80 5.10
C ILE A 135 10.52 -1.93 6.11
N ALA A 136 10.96 -1.78 7.36
CA ALA A 136 10.71 -2.77 8.41
C ALA A 136 9.21 -2.94 8.72
N VAL A 137 8.45 -1.85 8.77
CA VAL A 137 7.00 -1.89 9.00
C VAL A 137 6.26 -2.56 7.84
N ILE A 138 6.62 -2.25 6.58
CA ILE A 138 6.02 -2.90 5.42
C ILE A 138 6.34 -4.39 5.39
N ALA A 139 7.59 -4.76 5.69
CA ALA A 139 8.00 -6.16 5.80
C ALA A 139 7.17 -6.90 6.85
N GLN A 140 6.94 -6.27 8.00
CA GLN A 140 6.17 -6.85 9.10
C GLN A 140 4.66 -6.93 8.78
N MET A 141 4.12 -5.97 8.02
CA MET A 141 2.75 -6.06 7.47
C MET A 141 2.62 -7.23 6.50
N ALA A 142 3.55 -7.35 5.54
CA ALA A 142 3.54 -8.43 4.54
C ALA A 142 3.71 -9.81 5.20
N TRP A 143 4.51 -9.89 6.25
CA TRP A 143 4.62 -11.07 7.08
C TRP A 143 3.30 -11.43 7.74
N GLY A 144 2.66 -10.49 8.46
CA GLY A 144 1.37 -10.75 9.12
C GLY A 144 0.28 -11.18 8.14
N ALA A 145 0.22 -10.55 6.97
CA ALA A 145 -0.71 -10.93 5.91
C ALA A 145 -0.46 -12.35 5.39
N GLY A 146 0.81 -12.75 5.25
CA GLY A 146 1.16 -14.09 4.78
C GLY A 146 0.92 -15.18 5.83
N GLU A 147 1.16 -14.92 7.11
CA GLU A 147 0.80 -15.85 8.20
C GLU A 147 -0.71 -16.02 8.29
N PHE A 148 -1.47 -14.93 8.17
CA PHE A 148 -2.93 -14.97 8.07
C PHE A 148 -3.37 -15.87 6.90
N TRP A 149 -2.78 -15.72 5.72
CA TRP A 149 -3.12 -16.54 4.56
C TRP A 149 -2.73 -18.01 4.70
N MET A 150 -1.52 -18.31 5.20
CA MET A 150 -1.08 -19.69 5.38
C MET A 150 -1.90 -20.45 6.42
N ASN A 151 -2.39 -19.75 7.46
CA ASN A 151 -3.21 -20.35 8.49
C ASN A 151 -4.68 -20.51 8.07
N ALA A 152 -5.32 -19.43 7.58
CA ALA A 152 -6.74 -19.45 7.27
C ALA A 152 -7.06 -20.08 5.91
N GLN A 153 -6.15 -19.95 4.94
CA GLN A 153 -6.30 -20.43 3.55
C GLN A 153 -7.61 -19.98 2.86
N THR A 154 -8.19 -18.86 3.31
CA THR A 154 -9.40 -18.29 2.73
C THR A 154 -9.08 -17.33 1.59
N GLN A 155 -10.08 -17.06 0.75
CA GLN A 155 -9.97 -16.03 -0.27
C GLN A 155 -9.68 -14.66 0.36
N VAL A 156 -10.35 -14.31 1.45
CA VAL A 156 -10.11 -13.06 2.21
C VAL A 156 -8.63 -12.90 2.56
N ALA A 157 -8.01 -13.94 3.12
CA ALA A 157 -6.61 -13.90 3.50
C ALA A 157 -5.67 -13.84 2.28
N ALA A 158 -6.03 -14.49 1.17
CA ALA A 158 -5.27 -14.41 -0.08
C ALA A 158 -5.27 -12.98 -0.66
N HIS A 159 -6.41 -12.29 -0.61
CA HIS A 159 -6.51 -10.89 -1.03
C HIS A 159 -5.65 -9.99 -0.13
N ALA A 160 -5.70 -10.16 1.19
CA ALA A 160 -4.85 -9.42 2.13
C ALA A 160 -3.35 -9.59 1.82
N PHE A 161 -2.90 -10.84 1.63
CA PHE A 161 -1.50 -11.12 1.33
C PHE A 161 -1.05 -10.62 -0.05
N GLY A 162 -1.85 -10.87 -1.09
CA GLY A 162 -1.58 -10.36 -2.44
C GLY A 162 -1.53 -8.83 -2.47
N GLY A 163 -2.41 -8.18 -1.71
CA GLY A 163 -2.41 -6.73 -1.54
C GLY A 163 -1.15 -6.22 -0.84
N ALA A 164 -0.75 -6.85 0.26
CA ALA A 164 0.46 -6.48 0.99
C ALA A 164 1.74 -6.62 0.13
N LEU A 165 1.86 -7.69 -0.66
CA LEU A 165 2.99 -7.88 -1.57
C LEU A 165 3.04 -6.82 -2.67
N LEU A 166 1.89 -6.52 -3.30
CA LEU A 166 1.82 -5.46 -4.32
C LEU A 166 2.12 -4.08 -3.73
N PHE A 167 1.74 -3.82 -2.49
CA PHE A 167 2.09 -2.58 -1.80
C PHE A 167 3.60 -2.47 -1.59
N MET A 168 4.24 -3.55 -1.12
CA MET A 168 5.69 -3.60 -0.96
C MET A 168 6.42 -3.37 -2.29
N VAL A 169 5.91 -3.91 -3.40
CA VAL A 169 6.45 -3.64 -4.74
C VAL A 169 6.28 -2.17 -5.11
N SER A 170 5.08 -1.60 -4.93
CA SER A 170 4.80 -0.19 -5.23
C SER A 170 5.76 0.75 -4.51
N ASP A 171 5.94 0.54 -3.20
CA ASP A 171 6.79 1.38 -2.36
C ASP A 171 8.27 1.19 -2.63
N THR A 172 8.68 -0.03 -3.01
CA THR A 172 10.03 -0.27 -3.51
C THR A 172 10.26 0.55 -4.77
N VAL A 173 9.36 0.50 -5.75
CA VAL A 173 9.50 1.28 -6.98
C VAL A 173 9.50 2.79 -6.70
N LEU A 174 8.64 3.26 -5.79
CA LEU A 174 8.60 4.66 -5.35
C LEU A 174 9.92 5.11 -4.70
N ALA A 175 10.50 4.26 -3.83
CA ALA A 175 11.78 4.55 -3.20
C ALA A 175 12.93 4.61 -4.23
N PHE A 176 12.94 3.71 -5.21
CA PHE A 176 13.93 3.74 -6.29
C PHE A 176 13.78 5.01 -7.14
N ASP A 177 12.57 5.36 -7.56
CA ASP A 177 12.31 6.61 -8.31
C ASP A 177 12.78 7.85 -7.53
N ARG A 178 12.54 7.86 -6.21
CA ARG A 178 12.90 8.98 -5.34
C ARG A 178 14.40 9.11 -5.06
N PHE A 179 15.10 8.00 -4.77
CA PHE A 179 16.49 8.03 -4.28
C PHE A 179 17.54 7.67 -5.33
N LYS A 180 17.18 6.90 -6.37
CA LYS A 180 18.09 6.55 -7.49
C LYS A 180 17.85 7.37 -8.74
N GLY A 181 16.76 8.14 -8.78
CA GLY A 181 16.42 9.04 -9.87
C GLY A 181 15.22 8.55 -10.68
N PRO A 182 14.43 9.48 -11.23
CA PRO A 182 13.17 9.14 -11.86
C PRO A 182 13.37 8.42 -13.19
N PHE A 183 12.48 7.48 -13.50
CA PHE A 183 12.48 6.77 -14.78
C PHE A 183 11.09 6.75 -15.42
N LYS A 184 11.03 6.68 -16.75
CA LYS A 184 9.79 6.96 -17.52
C LYS A 184 8.60 6.08 -17.12
N THR A 185 8.83 4.83 -16.72
CA THR A 185 7.78 3.86 -16.38
C THR A 185 7.46 3.80 -14.89
N SER A 186 8.13 4.59 -14.04
CA SER A 186 7.96 4.53 -12.58
C SER A 186 6.53 4.82 -12.18
N VAL A 187 5.95 5.90 -12.70
CA VAL A 187 4.57 6.32 -12.39
C VAL A 187 3.57 5.21 -12.71
N LEU A 188 3.69 4.58 -13.88
CA LEU A 188 2.81 3.47 -14.27
C LEU A 188 2.95 2.28 -13.31
N LEU A 189 4.17 1.88 -13.00
CA LEU A 189 4.44 0.74 -12.11
C LEU A 189 3.97 1.02 -10.68
N ILE A 190 4.29 2.20 -10.12
CA ILE A 190 3.88 2.61 -8.78
C ILE A 190 2.36 2.62 -8.70
N MET A 191 1.68 3.33 -9.60
CA MET A 191 0.22 3.51 -9.51
C MET A 191 -0.55 2.22 -9.80
N SER A 192 -0.10 1.40 -10.76
CA SER A 192 -0.77 0.12 -11.04
C SER A 192 -0.64 -0.85 -9.86
N THR A 193 0.56 -1.02 -9.31
CA THR A 193 0.78 -1.89 -8.15
C THR A 193 0.09 -1.34 -6.89
N TYR A 194 0.09 -0.01 -6.69
CA TYR A 194 -0.59 0.65 -5.58
C TYR A 194 -2.11 0.47 -5.60
N PHE A 195 -2.77 0.78 -6.72
CA PHE A 195 -4.23 0.64 -6.81
C PHE A 195 -4.66 -0.82 -6.74
N CYS A 196 -3.89 -1.75 -7.32
CA CYS A 196 -4.15 -3.17 -7.14
C CYS A 196 -3.95 -3.59 -5.67
N ALA A 197 -2.91 -3.10 -5.00
CA ALA A 197 -2.66 -3.39 -3.59
C ALA A 197 -3.83 -2.95 -2.70
N GLN A 198 -4.23 -1.67 -2.81
CA GLN A 198 -5.36 -1.12 -2.05
C GLN A 198 -6.68 -1.80 -2.40
N GLY A 199 -6.88 -2.15 -3.68
CA GLY A 199 -8.05 -2.88 -4.14
C GLY A 199 -8.14 -4.27 -3.51
N LEU A 200 -7.03 -5.03 -3.48
CA LEU A 200 -7.00 -6.35 -2.84
C LEU A 200 -7.18 -6.25 -1.31
N ILE A 201 -6.55 -5.28 -0.64
CA ILE A 201 -6.75 -5.04 0.79
C ILE A 201 -8.21 -4.63 1.07
N THR A 202 -8.86 -3.89 0.17
CA THR A 202 -10.29 -3.58 0.29
C THR A 202 -11.14 -4.82 0.04
N LEU A 203 -10.77 -5.69 -0.89
CA LEU A 203 -11.49 -6.95 -1.12
C LEU A 203 -11.41 -7.90 0.08
N SER A 204 -10.35 -7.83 0.89
CA SER A 204 -10.22 -8.69 2.08
C SER A 204 -11.25 -8.37 3.18
N ILE A 205 -11.94 -7.22 3.11
CA ILE A 205 -13.04 -6.90 4.04
C ILE A 205 -14.43 -7.14 3.43
N LEU A 206 -14.51 -7.50 2.15
CA LEU A 206 -15.76 -7.77 1.44
C LEU A 206 -15.96 -9.29 1.33
N SER A 207 -16.53 -9.89 2.37
CA SER A 207 -16.92 -11.30 2.41
C SER A 207 -18.41 -11.44 2.16
#